data_AF-A0A8J7CP95-F1
#
_entry.id   AF-A0A8J7CP95-F1
#
_cell.length_a   1.000
_cell.length_b   1.000
_cell.length_c   1.000
_cell.angle_alpha   90.00
_cell.angle_beta   90.00
_cell.angle_gamma   90.00
#
_symmetry.space_group_name_H-M   'P 1'
#
loop_
_entity.id
_entity.type
_entity.pdbx_description
1 polymer ?
#
loop_
_entity_poly.entity_id
_entity_poly.type
_entity_poly.pdbx_seq_one_letter_code
_entity_poly.pdbx_strand_id
1 'polypeptide(L)'
;MIRKILLSLLILIAATSAAQAAEHQRSEPNFSERKATLAEVSNIRVGYGAGTIRIVVDMTKKVEFTESYVENPSRIIINLKDSWLNPTVKREIELKSLAAKKIRVAQFDPSTVRIVIESMAEIKPFHLDGGPKGHRFIIDIGNADFKPSPETDKPDDNAALKQKQEAELKAKQESELKAKQESELKAKQDAELKAKQEAELKAKQEAELKAKQEAELKAKQEAELKAQQEAELKAKQEAELKAKQERERELEQRERELEQRERELKEQEERELKEKQERELKEKQERELKEQQERERELEKREKELEKREKELKEKQERELKKKQERELKEKRERDIKEQREREKALKEKEKQERREKKEKEKREKEDEKTSEVDEPFKGLENDLGDITALKGKKIVIDPGHGGNDAGAIGPTGVMEKTVTLKVSLELKRLLEAEGATVILTREGDTTVSEKGAKASDIEELGARCDVANRNKADIFISIHADAFTRPEARGTTSYYYSKSTSGRGQKLADCIRRNLVEQLGTPSRGTQPCNFYVVKNTDMPATLIELGFISNKEEEKLLDSKEGVQKAAQGILDGIEDYFG
;
A
#
# COMPACT_ATOMS: atom_id res chain seq x y z
N MET A 1 -19.86 -34.12 31.48
CA MET A 1 -19.90 -34.02 30.00
C MET A 1 -19.79 -32.58 29.50
N ILE A 2 -20.66 -31.65 29.91
CA ILE A 2 -20.77 -30.26 29.41
C ILE A 2 -19.43 -29.55 29.13
N ARG A 3 -18.46 -29.55 30.06
CA ARG A 3 -17.12 -28.94 29.84
C ARG A 3 -16.35 -29.49 28.63
N LYS A 4 -16.52 -30.76 28.24
CA LYS A 4 -15.88 -31.32 27.03
C LYS A 4 -16.56 -30.83 25.74
N ILE A 5 -17.88 -30.69 25.75
CA ILE A 5 -18.67 -30.23 24.59
C ILE A 5 -18.35 -28.77 24.26
N LEU A 6 -18.29 -27.90 25.29
CA LEU A 6 -17.84 -26.51 25.14
C LEU A 6 -16.41 -26.41 24.59
N LEU A 7 -15.50 -27.27 25.04
CA LEU A 7 -14.11 -27.26 24.56
C LEU A 7 -14.03 -27.69 23.08
N SER A 8 -14.77 -28.73 22.66
CA SER A 8 -14.83 -29.13 21.24
C SER A 8 -15.46 -28.07 20.34
N LEU A 9 -16.44 -27.30 20.84
CA LEU A 9 -17.06 -26.22 20.07
C LEU A 9 -16.09 -25.04 19.88
N LEU A 10 -15.34 -24.69 20.93
CA LEU A 10 -14.25 -23.70 20.87
C LEU A 10 -13.14 -24.09 19.90
N ILE A 11 -12.72 -25.37 19.92
CA ILE A 11 -11.69 -25.89 19.00
C ILE A 11 -12.18 -25.84 17.54
N LEU A 12 -13.46 -26.12 17.27
CA LEU A 12 -14.02 -26.07 15.92
C LEU A 12 -14.04 -24.64 15.37
N ILE A 13 -14.46 -23.67 16.19
CA ILE A 13 -14.46 -22.23 15.84
C ILE A 13 -13.01 -21.73 15.62
N ALA A 14 -12.08 -22.13 16.49
CA ALA A 14 -10.67 -21.79 16.35
C ALA A 14 -10.06 -22.35 15.05
N ALA A 15 -10.36 -23.61 14.71
CA ALA A 15 -9.88 -24.24 13.48
C ALA A 15 -10.37 -23.52 12.22
N THR A 16 -11.64 -23.09 12.17
CA THR A 16 -12.14 -22.26 11.05
C THR A 16 -11.42 -20.91 10.97
N SER A 17 -11.14 -20.25 12.09
CA SER A 17 -10.40 -18.98 12.09
C SER A 17 -8.92 -19.13 11.70
N ALA A 18 -8.29 -20.25 12.03
CA ALA A 18 -6.89 -20.53 11.70
C ALA A 18 -6.72 -20.80 10.19
N ALA A 19 -7.64 -21.54 9.57
CA ALA A 19 -7.62 -21.78 8.12
C ALA A 19 -7.72 -20.47 7.33
N GLN A 20 -8.64 -19.57 7.71
CA GLN A 20 -8.80 -18.27 7.05
C GLN A 20 -7.63 -17.29 7.33
N ALA A 21 -6.87 -17.48 8.41
CA ALA A 21 -5.66 -16.72 8.67
C ALA A 21 -4.46 -17.21 7.83
N ALA A 22 -4.26 -18.53 7.74
CA ALA A 22 -3.14 -19.13 7.00
C ALA A 22 -3.20 -18.87 5.49
N GLU A 23 -4.41 -18.77 4.93
CA GLU A 23 -4.63 -18.44 3.52
C GLU A 23 -4.29 -16.96 3.18
N HIS A 24 -4.18 -16.09 4.19
CA HIS A 24 -3.98 -14.64 4.02
C HIS A 24 -2.51 -14.17 4.15
N GLN A 25 -1.55 -15.08 4.38
CA GLN A 25 -0.13 -14.74 4.57
C GLN A 25 0.83 -15.35 3.54
N ARG A 26 0.36 -16.16 2.58
CA ARG A 26 1.17 -16.46 1.40
C ARG A 26 1.22 -15.23 0.50
N SER A 27 2.41 -14.73 0.21
CA SER A 27 2.60 -13.81 -0.91
C SER A 27 2.03 -14.46 -2.18
N GLU A 28 1.24 -13.72 -2.95
CA GLU A 28 0.63 -14.28 -4.15
C GLU A 28 1.71 -14.85 -5.07
N PRO A 29 1.61 -16.11 -5.54
CA PRO A 29 2.64 -16.71 -6.38
C PRO A 29 2.88 -15.85 -7.61
N ASN A 30 4.12 -15.78 -8.08
CA ASN A 30 4.41 -14.89 -9.21
C ASN A 30 3.69 -15.39 -10.48
N PHE A 31 3.61 -14.53 -11.50
CA PHE A 31 2.86 -14.85 -12.71
C PHE A 31 3.38 -16.10 -13.46
N SER A 32 4.62 -16.52 -13.25
CA SER A 32 5.15 -17.77 -13.80
C SER A 32 4.68 -18.99 -13.00
N GLU A 33 4.62 -18.90 -11.67
CA GLU A 33 4.10 -19.95 -10.79
C GLU A 33 2.59 -20.15 -10.97
N ARG A 34 1.79 -19.06 -10.97
CA ARG A 34 0.33 -19.15 -11.16
C ARG A 34 -0.03 -19.83 -12.49
N LYS A 35 0.75 -19.66 -13.55
CA LYS A 35 0.52 -20.34 -14.85
C LYS A 35 0.58 -21.87 -14.78
N ALA A 36 1.35 -22.44 -13.85
CA ALA A 36 1.44 -23.90 -13.71
C ALA A 36 0.16 -24.49 -13.07
N THR A 37 -0.53 -23.71 -12.24
CA THR A 37 -1.75 -24.16 -11.54
C THR A 37 -3.05 -23.70 -12.20
N LEU A 38 -3.03 -22.63 -13.01
CA LEU A 38 -4.20 -22.11 -13.72
C LEU A 38 -4.39 -22.76 -15.11
N ALA A 39 -5.63 -22.83 -15.58
CA ALA A 39 -5.97 -23.19 -16.96
C ALA A 39 -5.61 -22.04 -17.91
N GLU A 40 -4.77 -22.31 -18.91
CA GLU A 40 -4.55 -21.37 -20.00
C GLU A 40 -5.79 -21.30 -20.92
N VAL A 41 -6.38 -20.12 -21.07
CA VAL A 41 -7.28 -19.78 -22.18
C VAL A 41 -6.42 -19.35 -23.36
N SER A 42 -6.30 -20.25 -24.35
CA SER A 42 -5.31 -20.14 -25.44
C SER A 42 -5.91 -19.66 -26.77
N ASN A 43 -7.22 -19.81 -26.99
CA ASN A 43 -7.91 -19.33 -28.18
C ASN A 43 -9.41 -19.13 -27.92
N ILE A 44 -10.03 -18.19 -28.66
CA ILE A 44 -11.48 -18.00 -28.66
C ILE A 44 -11.96 -17.88 -30.11
N ARG A 45 -12.85 -18.80 -30.50
CA ARG A 45 -13.43 -18.90 -31.85
C ARG A 45 -14.95 -18.68 -31.80
N VAL A 46 -15.50 -18.22 -32.91
CA VAL A 46 -16.95 -18.03 -33.09
C VAL A 46 -17.40 -18.83 -34.31
N GLY A 47 -18.34 -19.74 -34.11
CA GLY A 47 -19.11 -20.40 -35.16
C GLY A 47 -20.49 -19.75 -35.31
N TYR A 48 -21.00 -19.74 -36.54
CA TYR A 48 -22.34 -19.24 -36.87
C TYR A 48 -23.14 -20.40 -37.49
N GLY A 49 -24.32 -20.68 -36.93
CA GLY A 49 -25.26 -21.69 -37.41
C GLY A 49 -26.59 -21.07 -37.86
N ALA A 50 -27.58 -21.92 -38.14
CA ALA A 50 -28.93 -21.48 -38.50
C ALA A 50 -29.67 -20.93 -37.27
N GLY A 51 -29.47 -19.63 -36.98
CA GLY A 51 -30.08 -18.93 -35.85
C GLY A 51 -29.31 -19.00 -34.52
N THR A 52 -28.16 -19.68 -34.49
CA THR A 52 -27.33 -19.86 -33.28
C THR A 52 -25.91 -19.33 -33.47
N ILE A 53 -25.35 -18.72 -32.42
CA ILE A 53 -23.92 -18.39 -32.32
C ILE A 53 -23.29 -19.40 -31.35
N ARG A 54 -22.17 -20.01 -31.73
CA ARG A 54 -21.39 -20.89 -30.83
C ARG A 54 -20.03 -20.25 -30.56
N ILE A 55 -19.81 -19.77 -29.35
CA ILE A 55 -18.49 -19.35 -28.88
C ILE A 55 -17.75 -20.58 -28.36
N VAL A 56 -16.50 -20.76 -28.78
CA VAL A 56 -15.63 -21.86 -28.36
C VAL A 56 -14.36 -21.29 -27.77
N VAL A 57 -14.19 -21.47 -26.46
CA VAL A 57 -13.00 -21.12 -25.69
C VAL A 57 -12.14 -22.39 -25.60
N ASP A 58 -10.97 -22.39 -26.25
CA ASP A 58 -10.00 -23.47 -26.10
C ASP A 58 -9.19 -23.27 -24.81
N MET A 59 -9.06 -24.34 -24.03
CA MET A 59 -8.43 -24.32 -22.71
C MET A 59 -7.63 -25.58 -22.43
N THR A 60 -6.56 -25.46 -21.64
CA THR A 60 -5.69 -26.60 -21.29
C THR A 60 -6.37 -27.62 -20.37
N LYS A 61 -7.29 -27.18 -19.52
CA LYS A 61 -8.10 -28.02 -18.62
C LYS A 61 -9.46 -27.40 -18.34
N LYS A 62 -10.39 -28.22 -17.86
CA LYS A 62 -11.72 -27.84 -17.36
C LYS A 62 -11.61 -26.88 -16.16
N VAL A 63 -12.58 -25.98 -16.02
CA VAL A 63 -12.64 -24.97 -14.95
C VAL A 63 -14.07 -24.82 -14.41
N GLU A 64 -14.22 -24.20 -13.24
CA GLU A 64 -15.52 -23.69 -12.81
C GLU A 64 -15.84 -22.34 -13.49
N PHE A 65 -17.11 -22.00 -13.58
CA PHE A 65 -17.54 -20.71 -14.11
C PHE A 65 -18.71 -20.12 -13.31
N THR A 66 -18.83 -18.80 -13.33
CA THR A 66 -20.00 -18.06 -12.85
C THR A 66 -20.58 -17.22 -13.97
N GLU A 67 -21.89 -17.06 -13.97
CA GLU A 67 -22.66 -16.31 -14.95
C GLU A 67 -23.41 -15.16 -14.26
N SER A 68 -23.42 -13.98 -14.87
CA SER A 68 -24.19 -12.83 -14.37
C SER A 68 -24.63 -11.90 -15.49
N TYR A 69 -25.78 -11.26 -15.29
CA TYR A 69 -26.40 -10.35 -16.24
C TYR A 69 -26.27 -8.90 -15.76
N VAL A 70 -25.95 -7.99 -16.67
CA VAL A 70 -25.80 -6.56 -16.39
C VAL A 70 -26.51 -5.76 -17.48
N GLU A 71 -27.47 -4.93 -17.08
CA GLU A 71 -28.17 -4.02 -17.98
C GLU A 71 -27.32 -2.79 -18.33
N ASN A 72 -27.78 -1.98 -19.29
CA ASN A 72 -27.28 -0.63 -19.58
C ASN A 72 -25.74 -0.46 -19.73
N PRO A 73 -25.14 -0.86 -20.87
CA PRO A 73 -25.73 -1.67 -21.94
C PRO A 73 -25.85 -3.14 -21.53
N SER A 74 -26.79 -3.83 -22.18
CA SER A 74 -27.06 -5.26 -22.04
C SER A 74 -25.80 -6.14 -22.23
N ARG A 75 -25.38 -6.81 -21.17
CA ARG A 75 -24.21 -7.68 -21.14
C ARG A 75 -24.47 -8.95 -20.34
N ILE A 76 -23.95 -10.06 -20.85
CA ILE A 76 -23.81 -11.33 -20.15
C ILE A 76 -22.34 -11.47 -19.79
N ILE A 77 -22.03 -11.73 -18.52
CA ILE A 77 -20.67 -11.83 -18.00
C ILE A 77 -20.46 -13.26 -17.51
N ILE A 78 -19.47 -13.93 -18.10
CA ILE A 78 -18.98 -15.23 -17.64
C ILE A 78 -17.59 -15.03 -17.06
N ASN A 79 -17.39 -15.47 -15.82
CA ASN A 79 -16.07 -15.54 -15.20
C ASN A 79 -15.62 -17.00 -15.18
N LEU A 80 -14.53 -17.32 -15.87
CA LEU A 80 -13.86 -18.63 -15.80
C LEU A 80 -12.87 -18.59 -14.64
N LYS A 81 -13.10 -19.42 -13.61
CA LYS A 81 -12.21 -19.51 -12.45
C LYS A 81 -10.98 -20.35 -12.74
N ASP A 82 -9.98 -20.26 -11.88
CA ASP A 82 -8.66 -20.90 -11.99
C ASP A 82 -8.07 -20.84 -13.41
N SER A 83 -8.13 -19.68 -14.07
CA SER A 83 -7.70 -19.50 -15.45
C SER A 83 -6.89 -18.22 -15.71
N TRP A 84 -6.02 -18.27 -16.72
CA TRP A 84 -5.24 -17.13 -17.21
C TRP A 84 -5.36 -16.98 -18.73
N LEU A 85 -5.36 -15.73 -19.21
CA LEU A 85 -5.60 -15.39 -20.61
C LEU A 85 -4.28 -15.19 -21.38
N ASN A 86 -4.01 -16.08 -22.36
CA ASN A 86 -2.81 -15.97 -23.17
C ASN A 86 -2.76 -14.59 -23.91
N PRO A 87 -1.61 -13.87 -23.89
CA PRO A 87 -1.41 -12.62 -24.61
C PRO A 87 -1.88 -12.59 -26.07
N THR A 88 -1.80 -13.72 -26.78
CA THR A 88 -2.18 -13.83 -28.20
C THR A 88 -3.69 -13.87 -28.46
N VAL A 89 -4.52 -14.09 -27.44
CA VAL A 89 -6.00 -14.13 -27.58
C VAL A 89 -6.56 -12.74 -27.86
N LYS A 90 -7.41 -12.63 -28.89
CA LYS A 90 -8.10 -11.39 -29.27
C LYS A 90 -9.00 -10.89 -28.14
N ARG A 91 -8.77 -9.65 -27.71
CA ARG A 91 -9.46 -9.02 -26.57
C ARG A 91 -10.84 -8.48 -26.90
N GLU A 92 -11.08 -8.12 -28.16
CA GLU A 92 -12.42 -7.88 -28.70
C GLU A 92 -12.66 -8.74 -29.94
N ILE A 93 -13.89 -9.24 -30.09
CA ILE A 93 -14.38 -9.95 -31.27
C ILE A 93 -15.77 -9.41 -31.60
N GLU A 94 -15.94 -8.80 -32.77
CA GLU A 94 -17.26 -8.38 -33.26
C GLU A 94 -18.03 -9.57 -33.82
N LEU A 95 -19.34 -9.60 -33.54
CA LEU A 95 -20.24 -10.68 -33.90
C LEU A 95 -21.18 -10.25 -35.02
N LYS A 96 -21.24 -11.04 -36.09
CA LYS A 96 -22.13 -10.82 -37.24
C LYS A 96 -23.53 -11.38 -36.96
N SER A 97 -24.20 -10.88 -35.91
CA SER A 97 -25.51 -11.34 -35.49
C SER A 97 -26.33 -10.25 -34.81
N LEU A 98 -27.66 -10.41 -34.81
CA LEU A 98 -28.59 -9.59 -34.04
C LEU A 98 -28.71 -10.05 -32.58
N ALA A 99 -28.44 -11.33 -32.30
CA ALA A 99 -28.59 -11.91 -30.95
C ALA A 99 -27.49 -11.47 -29.98
N ALA A 100 -26.27 -11.27 -30.48
CA ALA A 100 -25.15 -10.71 -29.73
C ALA A 100 -24.23 -9.94 -30.69
N LYS A 101 -23.70 -8.79 -30.25
CA LYS A 101 -22.92 -7.87 -31.10
C LYS A 101 -21.41 -7.97 -30.94
N LYS A 102 -20.93 -8.29 -29.73
CA LYS A 102 -19.51 -8.19 -29.37
C LYS A 102 -19.16 -9.12 -28.22
N ILE A 103 -17.98 -9.73 -28.29
CA ILE A 103 -17.31 -10.39 -27.17
C ILE A 103 -16.13 -9.50 -26.73
N ARG A 104 -15.97 -9.30 -25.42
CA ARG A 104 -14.78 -8.72 -24.79
C ARG A 104 -14.17 -9.74 -23.84
N VAL A 105 -12.84 -9.85 -23.82
CA VAL A 105 -12.12 -10.90 -23.10
C VAL A 105 -10.91 -10.30 -22.39
N ALA A 106 -10.88 -10.43 -21.06
CA ALA A 106 -9.84 -9.85 -20.21
C ALA A 106 -9.45 -10.78 -19.06
N GLN A 107 -8.23 -10.62 -18.54
CA GLN A 107 -7.92 -11.06 -17.18
C GLN A 107 -8.65 -10.10 -16.24
N PHE A 108 -9.50 -10.61 -15.34
CA PHE A 108 -10.26 -9.79 -14.38
C PHE A 108 -9.53 -9.66 -13.04
N ASP A 109 -9.01 -10.78 -12.56
CA ASP A 109 -8.18 -10.88 -11.35
C ASP A 109 -7.06 -11.92 -11.60
N PRO A 110 -6.07 -12.11 -10.71
CA PRO A 110 -4.93 -13.00 -10.93
C PRO A 110 -5.25 -14.47 -11.28
N SER A 111 -6.47 -14.94 -11.02
CA SER A 111 -6.92 -16.33 -11.27
C SER A 111 -8.17 -16.43 -12.14
N THR A 112 -8.70 -15.33 -12.68
CA THR A 112 -9.99 -15.33 -13.38
C THR A 112 -9.94 -14.64 -14.75
N VAL A 113 -10.31 -15.37 -15.80
CA VAL A 113 -10.59 -14.80 -17.12
C VAL A 113 -12.07 -14.43 -17.21
N ARG A 114 -12.36 -13.18 -17.56
CA ARG A 114 -13.72 -12.69 -17.80
C ARG A 114 -14.01 -12.58 -19.29
N ILE A 115 -15.13 -13.16 -19.68
CA ILE A 115 -15.76 -13.02 -21.00
C ILE A 115 -17.02 -12.17 -20.80
N VAL A 116 -17.16 -11.09 -21.57
CA VAL A 116 -18.34 -10.21 -21.58
C VAL A 116 -18.94 -10.22 -22.98
N ILE A 117 -20.22 -10.57 -23.09
CA ILE A 117 -20.94 -10.67 -24.35
C ILE A 117 -22.02 -9.58 -24.36
N GLU A 118 -22.00 -8.67 -25.35
CA GLU A 118 -23.05 -7.66 -25.53
C GLU A 118 -24.30 -8.32 -26.16
N SER A 119 -25.24 -8.75 -25.32
CA SER A 119 -26.43 -9.55 -25.66
C SER A 119 -27.50 -9.48 -24.56
N MET A 120 -28.75 -9.85 -24.90
CA MET A 120 -29.84 -10.21 -23.97
C MET A 120 -30.41 -11.61 -24.23
N ALA A 121 -29.78 -12.42 -25.11
CA ALA A 121 -30.28 -13.74 -25.44
C ALA A 121 -29.99 -14.75 -24.32
N GLU A 122 -30.83 -15.79 -24.20
CA GLU A 122 -30.51 -16.97 -23.40
C GLU A 122 -29.21 -17.60 -23.92
N ILE A 123 -28.35 -18.02 -22.99
CA ILE A 123 -27.12 -18.74 -23.29
C ILE A 123 -27.11 -20.13 -22.68
N LYS A 124 -26.38 -21.05 -23.31
CA LYS A 124 -26.17 -22.41 -22.81
C LYS A 124 -24.68 -22.67 -22.70
N PRO A 125 -24.05 -22.34 -21.55
CA PRO A 125 -22.65 -22.63 -21.29
C PRO A 125 -22.44 -24.09 -20.87
N PHE A 126 -21.47 -24.78 -21.48
CA PHE A 126 -21.11 -26.15 -21.11
C PHE A 126 -19.66 -26.50 -21.47
N HIS A 127 -19.14 -27.57 -20.88
CA HIS A 127 -17.81 -28.10 -21.18
C HIS A 127 -17.85 -29.25 -22.19
N LEU A 128 -16.85 -29.31 -23.06
CA LEU A 128 -16.51 -30.47 -23.89
C LEU A 128 -15.11 -30.95 -23.52
N ASP A 129 -15.04 -32.14 -22.92
CA ASP A 129 -13.81 -32.74 -22.42
C ASP A 129 -13.07 -33.57 -23.50
N GLY A 130 -11.74 -33.70 -23.36
CA GLY A 130 -10.99 -34.87 -23.86
C GLY A 130 -10.91 -35.15 -25.37
N GLY A 131 -10.98 -34.15 -26.27
CA GLY A 131 -10.77 -34.37 -27.71
C GLY A 131 -9.32 -34.11 -28.17
N PRO A 132 -8.93 -34.45 -29.43
CA PRO A 132 -7.62 -34.13 -30.02
C PRO A 132 -7.29 -32.62 -30.17
N LYS A 133 -8.12 -31.75 -29.60
CA LYS A 133 -8.01 -30.28 -29.58
C LYS A 133 -8.14 -29.72 -28.15
N GLY A 134 -7.88 -30.54 -27.13
CA GLY A 134 -7.99 -30.16 -25.72
C GLY A 134 -9.41 -29.99 -25.19
N HIS A 135 -9.49 -29.51 -23.94
CA HIS A 135 -10.74 -29.12 -23.29
C HIS A 135 -11.27 -27.83 -23.93
N ARG A 136 -12.60 -27.73 -24.02
CA ARG A 136 -13.27 -26.56 -24.56
C ARG A 136 -14.43 -26.16 -23.67
N PHE A 137 -14.54 -24.86 -23.38
CA PHE A 137 -15.76 -24.28 -22.84
C PHE A 137 -16.55 -23.67 -23.99
N ILE A 138 -17.82 -24.05 -24.08
CA ILE A 138 -18.74 -23.70 -25.16
C ILE A 138 -19.80 -22.77 -24.59
N ILE A 139 -20.14 -21.72 -25.32
CA ILE A 139 -21.28 -20.84 -24.99
C ILE A 139 -22.13 -20.76 -26.27
N ASP A 140 -23.27 -21.44 -26.27
CA ASP A 140 -24.26 -21.31 -27.32
C ASP A 140 -25.21 -20.16 -27.01
N ILE A 141 -25.55 -19.36 -28.02
CA ILE A 141 -26.44 -18.20 -27.94
C ILE A 141 -27.53 -18.36 -29.00
N GLY A 142 -28.79 -18.34 -28.58
CA GLY A 142 -29.95 -18.53 -29.45
C GLY A 142 -30.69 -19.85 -29.21
N ASN A 143 -31.76 -20.07 -29.99
CA ASN A 143 -32.75 -21.10 -29.69
C ASN A 143 -32.24 -22.52 -30.04
N ALA A 144 -32.20 -23.42 -29.04
CA ALA A 144 -31.37 -24.63 -29.10
C ALA A 144 -32.10 -25.92 -29.50
N ASP A 145 -33.40 -25.86 -29.81
CA ASP A 145 -34.25 -27.05 -30.04
C ASP A 145 -34.20 -27.62 -31.48
N PHE A 146 -33.15 -27.29 -32.25
CA PHE A 146 -32.98 -27.81 -33.62
C PHE A 146 -32.54 -29.28 -33.63
N LYS A 147 -33.51 -30.19 -33.62
CA LYS A 147 -33.30 -31.62 -33.91
C LYS A 147 -33.27 -31.86 -35.44
N PRO A 148 -32.17 -32.37 -36.02
CA PRO A 148 -32.24 -33.01 -37.33
C PRO A 148 -32.91 -34.38 -37.18
N SER A 149 -33.95 -34.65 -37.98
CA SER A 149 -34.60 -35.96 -38.11
C SER A 149 -34.73 -36.31 -39.59
N PRO A 150 -34.52 -37.56 -40.01
CA PRO A 150 -34.50 -37.97 -41.43
C PRO A 150 -35.89 -38.38 -41.95
N GLU A 151 -35.89 -38.96 -43.16
CA GLU A 151 -37.04 -39.50 -43.93
C GLU A 151 -37.91 -38.42 -44.64
N THR A 152 -38.57 -38.69 -45.78
CA THR A 152 -38.77 -39.95 -46.54
C THR A 152 -38.48 -39.78 -48.04
N ASP A 153 -37.85 -40.78 -48.67
CA ASP A 153 -38.05 -41.06 -50.11
C ASP A 153 -39.32 -41.90 -50.30
N LYS A 154 -40.19 -41.53 -51.26
CA LYS A 154 -41.23 -42.41 -51.84
C LYS A 154 -41.70 -41.95 -53.24
N PRO A 155 -41.51 -42.78 -54.27
CA PRO A 155 -42.25 -42.72 -55.53
C PRO A 155 -43.33 -43.83 -55.61
N ASP A 156 -44.51 -43.48 -56.14
CA ASP A 156 -45.61 -44.38 -56.55
C ASP A 156 -46.39 -43.64 -57.67
N ASP A 157 -47.08 -44.23 -58.65
CA ASP A 157 -46.96 -45.52 -59.37
C ASP A 157 -47.91 -45.48 -60.61
N ASN A 158 -47.61 -46.16 -61.74
CA ASN A 158 -48.65 -46.65 -62.70
C ASN A 158 -48.18 -47.52 -63.92
N ALA A 159 -48.71 -48.75 -63.95
CA ALA A 159 -49.36 -49.49 -65.04
C ALA A 159 -48.86 -49.51 -66.52
N ALA A 160 -48.53 -50.73 -67.00
CA ALA A 160 -49.13 -51.46 -68.15
C ALA A 160 -48.33 -52.78 -68.42
N LEU A 161 -48.80 -53.90 -69.02
CA LEU A 161 -50.07 -54.32 -69.65
C LEU A 161 -50.23 -55.88 -69.58
N LYS A 162 -51.46 -56.39 -69.90
CA LYS A 162 -51.96 -57.76 -70.30
C LYS A 162 -50.93 -58.88 -70.63
N GLN A 163 -51.19 -60.20 -70.55
CA GLN A 163 -52.33 -61.01 -71.06
C GLN A 163 -52.15 -62.49 -70.60
N LYS A 164 -53.02 -63.20 -69.84
CA LYS A 164 -54.31 -63.90 -70.10
C LYS A 164 -54.28 -65.13 -71.06
N GLN A 165 -54.95 -66.24 -70.65
CA GLN A 165 -55.27 -67.53 -71.32
C GLN A 165 -54.14 -68.59 -71.31
N GLU A 166 -54.37 -69.92 -71.27
CA GLU A 166 -55.59 -70.79 -71.21
C GLU A 166 -55.41 -71.82 -70.05
N ALA A 167 -56.40 -72.28 -69.27
CA ALA A 167 -57.74 -72.81 -69.57
C ALA A 167 -57.77 -74.26 -70.13
N GLU A 168 -57.58 -75.21 -69.20
CA GLU A 168 -58.41 -76.42 -69.00
C GLU A 168 -58.89 -77.27 -70.20
N LEU A 169 -58.24 -78.42 -70.44
CA LEU A 169 -58.90 -79.57 -71.08
C LEU A 169 -58.27 -80.94 -70.73
N LYS A 170 -58.30 -81.39 -69.46
CA LYS A 170 -57.91 -82.78 -69.10
C LYS A 170 -58.62 -83.39 -67.87
N ALA A 171 -59.70 -82.77 -67.40
CA ALA A 171 -60.43 -83.18 -66.21
C ALA A 171 -61.36 -84.40 -66.44
N LYS A 172 -60.80 -85.63 -66.50
CA LYS A 172 -61.54 -86.86 -66.13
C LYS A 172 -60.72 -88.14 -65.85
N GLN A 173 -59.39 -88.13 -65.94
CA GLN A 173 -58.55 -89.29 -65.57
C GLN A 173 -57.57 -89.03 -64.40
N GLU A 174 -57.48 -87.80 -63.89
CA GLU A 174 -56.62 -87.49 -62.73
C GLU A 174 -57.22 -87.88 -61.36
N SER A 175 -58.55 -88.00 -61.25
CA SER A 175 -59.25 -87.98 -59.95
C SER A 175 -58.94 -89.16 -59.04
N GLU A 176 -58.66 -90.35 -59.58
CA GLU A 176 -58.36 -91.53 -58.78
C GLU A 176 -56.87 -91.69 -58.46
N LEU A 177 -55.97 -91.13 -59.29
CA LEU A 177 -54.54 -91.14 -59.01
C LEU A 177 -54.15 -90.06 -57.99
N LYS A 178 -54.72 -88.86 -58.12
CA LYS A 178 -54.49 -87.74 -57.19
C LYS A 178 -54.84 -88.10 -55.76
N ALA A 179 -56.06 -88.60 -55.51
CA ALA A 179 -56.53 -88.89 -54.15
C ALA A 179 -55.59 -89.81 -53.34
N LYS A 180 -54.92 -90.77 -54.00
CA LYS A 180 -53.97 -91.67 -53.34
C LYS A 180 -52.60 -91.02 -53.14
N GLN A 181 -52.04 -90.38 -54.17
CA GLN A 181 -50.74 -89.69 -54.09
C GLN A 181 -50.78 -88.50 -53.12
N GLU A 182 -51.88 -87.75 -53.09
CA GLU A 182 -52.10 -86.59 -52.22
C GLU A 182 -52.13 -86.99 -50.74
N SER A 183 -52.72 -88.15 -50.40
CA SER A 183 -52.70 -88.68 -49.04
C SER A 183 -51.30 -89.05 -48.55
N GLU A 184 -50.48 -89.68 -49.41
CA GLU A 184 -49.12 -90.11 -49.06
C GLU A 184 -48.12 -88.95 -49.06
N LEU A 185 -48.29 -87.99 -49.99
CA LEU A 185 -47.50 -86.76 -50.04
C LEU A 185 -47.74 -85.91 -48.79
N LYS A 186 -49.00 -85.73 -48.39
CA LYS A 186 -49.37 -84.97 -47.19
C LYS A 186 -48.80 -85.59 -45.92
N ALA A 187 -48.89 -86.92 -45.77
CA ALA A 187 -48.29 -87.62 -44.63
C ALA A 187 -46.76 -87.43 -44.54
N LYS A 188 -46.05 -87.37 -45.67
CA LYS A 188 -44.61 -87.07 -45.72
C LYS A 188 -44.31 -85.60 -45.42
N GLN A 189 -45.10 -84.68 -45.98
CA GLN A 189 -44.96 -83.23 -45.73
C GLN A 189 -45.23 -82.86 -44.28
N ASP A 190 -46.25 -83.43 -43.64
CA ASP A 190 -46.56 -83.19 -42.22
C ASP A 190 -45.42 -83.73 -41.31
N ALA A 191 -44.83 -84.88 -41.66
CA ALA A 191 -43.68 -85.44 -40.95
C ALA A 191 -42.39 -84.60 -41.13
N GLU A 192 -42.10 -84.16 -42.36
CA GLU A 192 -40.95 -83.29 -42.67
C GLU A 192 -41.08 -81.93 -41.99
N LEU A 193 -42.26 -81.31 -42.06
CA LEU A 193 -42.56 -80.03 -41.41
C LEU A 193 -42.36 -80.13 -39.89
N LYS A 194 -42.86 -81.20 -39.26
CA LYS A 194 -42.70 -81.42 -37.81
C LYS A 194 -41.24 -81.65 -37.42
N ALA A 195 -40.48 -82.44 -38.18
CA ALA A 195 -39.06 -82.64 -37.94
C ALA A 195 -38.26 -81.34 -38.10
N LYS A 196 -38.59 -80.52 -39.11
CA LYS A 196 -37.98 -79.20 -39.34
C LYS A 196 -38.29 -78.22 -38.21
N GLN A 197 -39.54 -78.17 -37.74
CA GLN A 197 -39.95 -77.34 -36.60
C GLN A 197 -39.25 -77.75 -35.30
N GLU A 198 -39.06 -79.05 -35.03
CA GLU A 198 -38.35 -79.51 -33.84
C GLU A 198 -36.85 -79.17 -33.91
N ALA A 199 -36.23 -79.31 -35.08
CA ALA A 199 -34.84 -78.92 -35.32
C ALA A 199 -34.63 -77.40 -35.18
N GLU A 200 -35.54 -76.59 -35.73
CA GLU A 200 -35.52 -75.13 -35.60
C GLU A 200 -35.69 -74.68 -34.15
N LEU A 201 -36.61 -75.31 -33.40
CA LEU A 201 -36.81 -75.03 -31.97
C LEU A 201 -35.56 -75.36 -31.14
N LYS A 202 -34.92 -76.52 -31.38
CA LYS A 202 -33.66 -76.90 -30.71
C LYS A 202 -32.53 -75.93 -31.04
N ALA A 203 -32.33 -75.60 -32.32
CA ALA A 203 -31.29 -74.65 -32.74
C ALA A 203 -31.50 -73.26 -32.11
N LYS A 204 -32.75 -72.81 -32.00
CA LYS A 204 -33.11 -71.54 -31.33
C LYS A 204 -32.84 -71.57 -29.83
N GLN A 205 -33.19 -72.67 -29.14
CA GLN A 205 -32.93 -72.85 -27.70
C GLN A 205 -31.42 -72.92 -27.40
N GLU A 206 -30.64 -73.60 -28.23
CA GLU A 206 -29.18 -73.69 -28.09
C GLU A 206 -28.51 -72.32 -28.32
N ALA A 207 -28.95 -71.59 -29.35
CA ALA A 207 -28.47 -70.22 -29.61
C ALA A 207 -28.82 -69.24 -28.48
N GLU A 208 -30.03 -69.32 -27.92
CA GLU A 208 -30.46 -68.50 -26.79
C GLU A 208 -29.65 -68.80 -25.51
N LEU A 209 -29.43 -70.09 -25.21
CA LEU A 209 -28.62 -70.52 -24.07
C LEU A 209 -27.16 -70.04 -24.21
N LYS A 210 -26.58 -70.18 -25.40
CA LYS A 210 -25.21 -69.74 -25.69
C LYS A 210 -25.06 -68.22 -25.58
N ALA A 211 -25.99 -67.46 -26.17
CA ALA A 211 -26.00 -65.99 -26.07
C ALA A 211 -26.12 -65.52 -24.60
N LYS A 212 -26.94 -66.21 -23.80
CA LYS A 212 -27.08 -65.92 -22.37
C LYS A 212 -25.80 -66.21 -21.58
N GLN A 213 -25.13 -67.33 -21.84
CA GLN A 213 -23.84 -67.68 -21.22
C GLN A 213 -22.73 -66.70 -21.60
N GLU A 214 -22.66 -66.28 -22.87
CA GLU A 214 -21.68 -65.30 -23.35
C GLU A 214 -21.92 -63.92 -22.71
N ALA A 215 -23.18 -63.48 -22.61
CA ALA A 215 -23.55 -62.25 -21.92
C ALA A 215 -23.21 -62.29 -20.41
N GLU A 216 -23.46 -63.41 -19.73
CA GLU A 216 -23.12 -63.58 -18.31
C GLU A 216 -21.60 -63.57 -18.07
N LEU A 217 -20.83 -64.25 -18.93
CA LEU A 217 -19.36 -64.24 -18.85
C LEU A 217 -18.80 -62.84 -19.07
N LYS A 218 -19.29 -62.13 -20.10
CA LYS A 218 -18.87 -60.75 -20.39
C LYS A 218 -19.20 -59.79 -19.25
N ALA A 219 -20.40 -59.89 -18.67
CA ALA A 219 -20.78 -59.07 -17.52
C ALA A 219 -19.89 -59.32 -16.28
N LYS A 220 -19.47 -60.58 -16.04
CA LYS A 220 -18.53 -60.91 -14.97
C LYS A 220 -17.13 -60.34 -15.22
N GLN A 221 -16.62 -60.46 -16.45
CA GLN A 221 -15.31 -59.89 -16.84
C GLN A 221 -15.30 -58.36 -16.74
N GLU A 222 -16.38 -57.69 -17.16
CA GLU A 222 -16.51 -56.23 -17.06
C GLU A 222 -16.59 -55.76 -15.60
N ALA A 223 -17.33 -56.49 -14.74
CA ALA A 223 -17.40 -56.21 -13.31
C ALA A 223 -16.05 -56.43 -12.59
N GLU A 224 -15.32 -57.49 -12.94
CA GLU A 224 -13.99 -57.77 -12.38
C GLU A 224 -12.97 -56.71 -12.80
N LEU A 225 -12.89 -56.37 -14.10
CA LEU A 225 -11.99 -55.34 -14.60
C LEU A 225 -12.27 -53.97 -13.93
N LYS A 226 -13.55 -53.63 -13.76
CA LYS A 226 -13.95 -52.39 -13.06
C LYS A 226 -13.52 -52.40 -11.59
N ALA A 227 -13.69 -53.51 -10.88
CA ALA A 227 -13.25 -53.64 -9.49
C ALA A 227 -11.71 -53.54 -9.35
N GLN A 228 -10.95 -54.12 -10.29
CA GLN A 228 -9.49 -53.99 -10.34
C GLN A 228 -9.06 -52.53 -10.58
N GLN A 229 -9.69 -51.84 -11.54
CA GLN A 229 -9.42 -50.43 -11.84
C GLN A 229 -9.77 -49.49 -10.66
N GLU A 230 -10.88 -49.73 -9.96
CA GLU A 230 -11.27 -48.97 -8.77
C GLU A 230 -10.28 -49.17 -7.61
N ALA A 231 -9.82 -50.40 -7.39
CA ALA A 231 -8.80 -50.72 -6.40
C ALA A 231 -7.44 -50.06 -6.71
N GLU A 232 -7.00 -50.10 -7.98
CA GLU A 232 -5.76 -49.46 -8.41
C GLU A 232 -5.81 -47.93 -8.28
N LEU A 233 -6.92 -47.31 -8.68
CA LEU A 233 -7.15 -45.87 -8.53
C LEU A 233 -7.11 -45.45 -7.06
N LYS A 234 -7.77 -46.21 -6.18
CA LYS A 234 -7.79 -45.96 -4.74
C LYS A 234 -6.39 -46.10 -4.11
N ALA A 235 -5.63 -47.12 -4.50
CA ALA A 235 -4.25 -47.30 -4.04
C ALA A 235 -3.33 -46.14 -4.47
N LYS A 236 -3.48 -45.66 -5.72
CA LYS A 236 -2.76 -44.47 -6.23
C LYS A 236 -3.13 -43.21 -5.46
N GLN A 237 -4.41 -42.96 -5.21
CA GLN A 237 -4.89 -41.81 -4.42
C GLN A 237 -4.37 -41.84 -2.97
N GLU A 238 -4.34 -43.02 -2.33
CA GLU A 238 -3.82 -43.16 -0.97
C GLU A 238 -2.29 -42.94 -0.91
N ALA A 239 -1.55 -43.41 -1.92
CA ALA A 239 -0.11 -43.16 -2.04
C ALA A 239 0.20 -41.68 -2.29
N GLU A 240 -0.54 -41.02 -3.19
CA GLU A 240 -0.41 -39.58 -3.47
C GLU A 240 -0.72 -38.73 -2.22
N LEU A 241 -1.78 -39.08 -1.48
CA LEU A 241 -2.15 -38.39 -0.24
C LEU A 241 -1.05 -38.50 0.83
N LYS A 242 -0.46 -39.70 1.01
CA LYS A 242 0.68 -39.89 1.92
C LYS A 242 1.89 -39.07 1.50
N ALA A 243 2.27 -39.14 0.22
CA ALA A 243 3.37 -38.35 -0.33
C ALA A 243 3.10 -36.84 -0.32
N LYS A 244 1.84 -36.39 -0.24
CA LYS A 244 1.50 -34.97 0.01
C LYS A 244 1.70 -34.61 1.48
N GLN A 245 1.14 -35.41 2.41
CA GLN A 245 1.27 -35.20 3.85
C GLN A 245 2.72 -35.25 4.36
N GLU A 246 3.58 -36.04 3.72
CA GLU A 246 5.00 -36.12 4.03
C GLU A 246 5.72 -34.81 3.65
N ARG A 247 5.58 -34.34 2.40
CA ARG A 247 6.11 -33.05 1.94
C ARG A 247 5.56 -31.85 2.72
N GLU A 248 4.31 -31.92 3.17
CA GLU A 248 3.68 -30.89 4.01
C GLU A 248 4.38 -30.78 5.38
N ARG A 249 4.75 -31.92 6.00
CA ARG A 249 5.55 -31.95 7.24
C ARG A 249 6.99 -31.50 7.04
N GLU A 250 7.63 -31.86 5.92
CA GLU A 250 8.98 -31.39 5.58
C GLU A 250 9.00 -29.85 5.43
N LEU A 251 7.96 -29.28 4.83
CA LEU A 251 7.80 -27.83 4.72
C LEU A 251 7.56 -27.18 6.09
N GLU A 252 6.65 -27.71 6.91
CA GLU A 252 6.44 -27.22 8.29
C GLU A 252 7.72 -27.26 9.13
N GLN A 253 8.53 -28.32 9.03
CA GLN A 253 9.79 -28.40 9.75
C GLN A 253 10.77 -27.33 9.28
N ARG A 254 10.93 -27.19 7.95
CA ARG A 254 11.85 -26.22 7.36
C ARG A 254 11.45 -24.76 7.63
N GLU A 255 10.15 -24.49 7.72
CA GLU A 255 9.60 -23.18 8.12
C GLU A 255 9.99 -22.84 9.57
N ARG A 256 9.87 -23.80 10.50
CA ARG A 256 10.31 -23.64 11.90
C ARG A 256 11.83 -23.47 12.03
N GLU A 257 12.62 -24.17 11.24
CA GLU A 257 14.09 -24.01 11.18
C GLU A 257 14.49 -22.61 10.66
N LEU A 258 13.76 -22.07 9.70
CA LEU A 258 13.95 -20.70 9.20
C LEU A 258 13.52 -19.66 10.24
N GLU A 259 12.35 -19.82 10.89
CA GLU A 259 11.91 -18.96 11.98
C GLU A 259 12.93 -18.90 13.13
N GLN A 260 13.47 -20.06 13.55
CA GLN A 260 14.48 -20.10 14.61
C GLN A 260 15.73 -19.33 14.19
N ARG A 261 16.21 -19.55 12.96
CA ARG A 261 17.41 -18.88 12.44
C ARG A 261 17.21 -17.36 12.28
N GLU A 262 16.01 -16.91 11.92
CA GLU A 262 15.68 -15.48 11.86
C GLU A 262 15.69 -14.83 13.25
N ARG A 263 15.22 -15.53 14.29
CA ARG A 263 15.31 -15.07 15.68
C ARG A 263 16.76 -15.01 16.17
N GLU A 264 17.56 -16.05 15.89
CA GLU A 264 18.99 -16.09 16.23
C GLU A 264 19.77 -14.94 15.56
N LEU A 265 19.48 -14.62 14.30
CA LEU A 265 20.08 -13.49 13.60
C LEU A 265 19.66 -12.14 14.21
N LYS A 266 18.37 -11.94 14.53
CA LYS A 266 17.90 -10.70 15.18
C LYS A 266 18.50 -10.51 16.57
N GLU A 267 18.64 -11.58 17.35
CA GLU A 267 19.34 -11.53 18.63
C GLU A 267 20.83 -11.19 18.47
N GLN A 268 21.49 -11.62 17.39
CA GLN A 268 22.86 -11.23 17.10
C GLN A 268 22.95 -9.74 16.71
N GLU A 269 22.09 -9.27 15.79
CA GLU A 269 22.05 -7.88 15.35
C GLU A 269 21.74 -6.90 16.50
N GLU A 270 20.84 -7.26 17.42
CA GLU A 270 20.55 -6.45 18.61
C GLU A 270 21.77 -6.36 19.55
N ARG A 271 22.50 -7.47 19.75
CA ARG A 271 23.72 -7.50 20.58
C ARG A 271 24.82 -6.65 19.95
N GLU A 272 25.10 -6.80 18.66
CA GLU A 272 26.12 -6.01 17.95
C GLU A 272 25.78 -4.51 17.95
N LEU A 273 24.50 -4.15 17.75
CA LEU A 273 24.04 -2.76 17.85
C LEU A 273 24.22 -2.20 19.26
N LYS A 274 23.90 -2.98 20.29
CA LYS A 274 24.02 -2.58 21.70
C LYS A 274 25.47 -2.40 22.14
N GLU A 275 26.37 -3.32 21.77
CA GLU A 275 27.80 -3.20 22.01
C GLU A 275 28.40 -1.97 21.32
N LYS A 276 27.97 -1.69 20.08
CA LYS A 276 28.35 -0.48 19.35
C LYS A 276 27.86 0.80 20.07
N GLN A 277 26.60 0.85 20.49
CA GLN A 277 26.05 2.00 21.24
C GLN A 277 26.76 2.23 22.57
N GLU A 278 27.06 1.16 23.33
CA GLU A 278 27.79 1.26 24.59
C GLU A 278 29.23 1.77 24.37
N ARG A 279 29.88 1.34 23.28
CA ARG A 279 31.19 1.84 22.88
C ARG A 279 31.16 3.32 22.47
N GLU A 280 30.21 3.73 21.62
CA GLU A 280 30.06 5.13 21.20
C GLU A 280 29.76 6.05 22.40
N LEU A 281 28.95 5.58 23.36
CA LEU A 281 28.69 6.30 24.62
C LEU A 281 29.97 6.43 25.47
N LYS A 282 30.76 5.38 25.63
CA LYS A 282 32.05 5.41 26.36
C LYS A 282 33.06 6.34 25.68
N GLU A 283 33.23 6.25 24.37
CA GLU A 283 34.12 7.14 23.61
C GLU A 283 33.67 8.60 23.66
N LYS A 284 32.37 8.87 23.78
CA LYS A 284 31.83 10.22 24.03
C LYS A 284 32.14 10.72 25.44
N GLN A 285 31.83 9.92 26.47
CA GLN A 285 32.08 10.27 27.87
C GLN A 285 33.57 10.55 28.14
N GLU A 286 34.47 9.78 27.52
CA GLU A 286 35.92 10.00 27.64
C GLU A 286 36.37 11.34 27.01
N ARG A 287 35.73 11.78 25.91
CA ARG A 287 36.00 13.09 25.30
C ARG A 287 35.46 14.23 26.17
N GLU A 288 34.22 14.13 26.63
CA GLU A 288 33.61 15.15 27.51
C GLU A 288 34.42 15.34 28.80
N LEU A 289 34.92 14.26 29.40
CA LEU A 289 35.80 14.30 30.57
C LEU A 289 37.16 14.95 30.26
N LYS A 290 37.78 14.64 29.11
CA LYS A 290 39.04 15.26 28.68
C LYS A 290 38.91 16.75 28.45
N GLU A 291 37.84 17.18 27.76
CA GLU A 291 37.55 18.60 27.58
C GLU A 291 37.26 19.31 28.92
N GLN A 292 36.57 18.66 29.87
CA GLN A 292 36.36 19.24 31.20
C GLN A 292 37.70 19.45 31.93
N GLN A 293 38.58 18.44 31.93
CA GLN A 293 39.92 18.56 32.54
C GLN A 293 40.79 19.62 31.85
N GLU A 294 40.61 19.85 30.55
CA GLU A 294 41.29 20.94 29.83
C GLU A 294 40.73 22.32 30.23
N ARG A 295 39.40 22.47 30.25
CA ARG A 295 38.71 23.70 30.73
C ARG A 295 39.11 24.05 32.17
N GLU A 296 39.17 23.07 33.08
CA GLU A 296 39.61 23.27 34.46
C GLU A 296 41.08 23.75 34.54
N ARG A 297 41.97 23.19 33.72
CA ARG A 297 43.38 23.64 33.63
C ARG A 297 43.54 25.04 33.01
N GLU A 298 42.65 25.46 32.13
CA GLU A 298 42.63 26.84 31.61
C GLU A 298 42.13 27.83 32.65
N LEU A 299 41.09 27.48 33.42
CA LEU A 299 40.60 28.28 34.54
C LEU A 299 41.70 28.46 35.60
N GLU A 300 42.35 27.38 36.04
CA GLU A 300 43.42 27.43 37.05
C GLU A 300 44.62 28.31 36.62
N LYS A 301 44.97 28.32 35.33
CA LYS A 301 45.96 29.26 34.77
C LYS A 301 45.48 30.71 34.85
N ARG A 302 44.21 30.94 34.46
CA ARG A 302 43.61 32.28 34.36
C ARG A 302 43.39 32.91 35.74
N GLU A 303 43.07 32.12 36.75
CA GLU A 303 43.03 32.55 38.15
C GLU A 303 44.41 33.04 38.61
N LYS A 304 45.48 32.27 38.35
CA LYS A 304 46.87 32.66 38.69
C LYS A 304 47.34 33.91 37.96
N GLU A 305 46.90 34.13 36.71
CA GLU A 305 47.12 35.40 36.01
C GLU A 305 46.35 36.57 36.65
N LEU A 306 45.11 36.34 37.09
CA LEU A 306 44.30 37.36 37.77
C LEU A 306 44.87 37.72 39.15
N GLU A 307 45.30 36.76 39.97
CA GLU A 307 46.00 37.02 41.24
C GLU A 307 47.26 37.86 41.04
N LYS A 308 48.10 37.49 40.06
CA LYS A 308 49.30 38.25 39.71
C LYS A 308 48.96 39.69 39.30
N ARG A 309 47.91 39.85 38.47
CA ARG A 309 47.47 41.15 37.94
C ARG A 309 46.82 42.02 39.01
N GLU A 310 46.08 41.44 39.96
CA GLU A 310 45.62 42.11 41.18
C GLU A 310 46.79 42.65 42.01
N LYS A 311 47.82 41.82 42.23
CA LYS A 311 48.99 42.23 43.01
C LYS A 311 49.75 43.37 42.33
N GLU A 312 49.97 43.28 41.02
CA GLU A 312 50.54 44.38 40.22
C GLU A 312 49.69 45.65 40.29
N LEU A 313 48.35 45.53 40.33
CA LEU A 313 47.45 46.68 40.49
C LEU A 313 47.56 47.32 41.88
N LYS A 314 47.60 46.50 42.94
CA LYS A 314 47.73 46.94 44.35
C LYS A 314 49.07 47.66 44.57
N GLU A 315 50.18 47.08 44.10
CA GLU A 315 51.50 47.75 44.13
C GLU A 315 51.51 49.07 43.34
N LYS A 316 50.81 49.14 42.19
CA LYS A 316 50.70 50.37 41.40
C LYS A 316 49.88 51.44 42.13
N GLN A 317 48.75 51.07 42.74
CA GLN A 317 47.91 51.98 43.53
C GLN A 317 48.68 52.55 44.72
N GLU A 318 49.42 51.71 45.46
CA GLU A 318 50.23 52.15 46.60
C GLU A 318 51.34 53.12 46.18
N ARG A 319 52.02 52.86 45.05
CA ARG A 319 53.04 53.76 44.49
C ARG A 319 52.46 55.12 44.08
N GLU A 320 51.27 55.16 43.47
CA GLU A 320 50.61 56.44 43.12
C GLU A 320 50.08 57.18 44.36
N LEU A 321 49.55 56.47 45.36
CA LEU A 321 49.13 57.08 46.63
C LEU A 321 50.31 57.72 47.35
N LYS A 322 51.47 57.04 47.39
CA LYS A 322 52.69 57.59 47.99
C LYS A 322 53.21 58.82 47.25
N LYS A 323 53.24 58.80 45.91
CA LYS A 323 53.56 60.00 45.09
C LYS A 323 52.62 61.17 45.38
N LYS A 324 51.32 60.90 45.56
CA LYS A 324 50.32 61.92 45.90
C LYS A 324 50.61 62.54 47.28
N GLN A 325 50.85 61.72 48.30
CA GLN A 325 51.24 62.19 49.64
C GLN A 325 52.55 63.00 49.64
N GLU A 326 53.55 62.58 48.86
CA GLU A 326 54.82 63.32 48.71
C GLU A 326 54.62 64.70 48.05
N ARG A 327 53.72 64.79 47.04
CA ARG A 327 53.32 66.08 46.43
C ARG A 327 52.58 66.97 47.42
N GLU A 328 51.55 66.46 48.09
CA GLU A 328 50.77 67.21 49.08
C GLU A 328 51.66 67.73 50.22
N LEU A 329 52.61 66.92 50.70
CA LEU A 329 53.59 67.33 51.71
C LEU A 329 54.56 68.40 51.20
N LYS A 330 54.98 68.33 49.94
CA LYS A 330 55.83 69.35 49.30
C LYS A 330 55.08 70.67 49.11
N GLU A 331 53.85 70.62 48.58
CA GLU A 331 52.96 71.78 48.43
C GLU A 331 52.57 72.40 49.77
N LYS A 332 52.47 71.59 50.83
CA LYS A 332 52.31 72.11 52.20
C LYS A 332 53.57 72.82 52.65
N ARG A 333 54.75 72.20 52.55
CA ARG A 333 56.04 72.86 52.92
C ARG A 333 56.29 74.15 52.13
N GLU A 334 55.94 74.19 50.85
CA GLU A 334 56.06 75.40 50.03
C GLU A 334 55.08 76.50 50.45
N ARG A 335 53.86 76.15 50.88
CA ARG A 335 52.93 77.08 51.55
C ARG A 335 53.44 77.54 52.90
N ASP A 336 53.90 76.64 53.77
CA ASP A 336 54.44 76.97 55.10
C ASP A 336 55.64 77.93 54.99
N ILE A 337 56.56 77.68 54.05
CA ILE A 337 57.70 78.57 53.75
C ILE A 337 57.26 79.91 53.15
N LYS A 338 56.23 79.92 52.29
CA LYS A 338 55.66 81.16 51.74
C LYS A 338 55.03 81.99 52.86
N GLU A 339 54.20 81.39 53.70
CA GLU A 339 53.62 82.04 54.88
C GLU A 339 54.70 82.56 55.84
N GLN A 340 55.76 81.79 56.11
CA GLN A 340 56.84 82.24 56.98
C GLN A 340 57.56 83.47 56.40
N ARG A 341 57.82 83.48 55.09
CA ARG A 341 58.39 84.65 54.38
C ARG A 341 57.43 85.85 54.33
N GLU A 342 56.13 85.61 54.23
CA GLU A 342 55.11 86.66 54.24
C GLU A 342 54.90 87.22 55.64
N ARG A 343 54.97 86.38 56.69
CA ARG A 343 55.00 86.81 58.10
C ARG A 343 56.27 87.61 58.41
N GLU A 344 57.45 87.20 57.92
CA GLU A 344 58.68 87.99 58.05
C GLU A 344 58.59 89.35 57.33
N LYS A 345 58.04 89.37 56.10
CA LYS A 345 57.78 90.62 55.37
C LYS A 345 56.80 91.49 56.14
N ALA A 346 55.69 90.94 56.63
CA ALA A 346 54.69 91.65 57.41
C ALA A 346 55.24 92.14 58.76
N LEU A 347 56.23 91.47 59.35
CA LEU A 347 56.93 91.96 60.54
C LEU A 347 57.83 93.17 60.20
N LYS A 348 58.64 93.06 59.14
CA LYS A 348 59.49 94.15 58.63
C LYS A 348 58.68 95.32 58.09
N GLU A 349 57.49 95.06 57.55
CA GLU A 349 56.51 96.09 57.20
C GLU A 349 55.86 96.66 58.45
N LYS A 350 55.52 95.87 59.49
CA LYS A 350 55.09 96.41 60.79
C LYS A 350 56.13 97.35 61.41
N GLU A 351 57.41 96.99 61.47
CA GLU A 351 58.47 97.90 61.95
C GLU A 351 58.57 99.19 61.11
N LYS A 352 58.31 99.09 59.81
CA LYS A 352 58.29 100.20 58.85
C LYS A 352 56.96 100.97 58.85
N GLN A 353 55.91 100.39 59.43
CA GLN A 353 54.53 100.87 59.46
C GLN A 353 54.19 101.47 60.82
N GLU A 354 54.72 100.99 61.93
CA GLU A 354 54.84 101.74 63.19
C GLU A 354 55.66 103.03 62.98
N ARG A 355 56.61 103.01 62.04
CA ARG A 355 57.31 104.21 61.53
C ARG A 355 56.51 105.09 60.56
N ARG A 356 55.30 104.68 60.12
CA ARG A 356 54.46 105.42 59.15
C ARG A 356 53.06 105.77 59.66
N GLU A 357 52.44 104.95 60.52
CA GLU A 357 51.14 105.13 61.17
C GLU A 357 51.13 106.22 62.26
N LYS A 358 52.21 107.01 62.35
CA LYS A 358 52.13 108.39 62.84
C LYS A 358 51.53 109.36 61.79
N LYS A 359 51.12 108.85 60.63
CA LYS A 359 50.34 109.53 59.60
C LYS A 359 49.23 108.63 59.04
N GLU A 360 48.04 109.23 59.07
CA GLU A 360 46.88 108.93 58.22
C GLU A 360 46.15 107.59 58.45
N LYS A 361 44.85 107.62 58.14
CA LYS A 361 43.77 106.92 58.85
C LYS A 361 42.58 106.77 57.88
N GLU A 362 41.72 105.76 58.09
CA GLU A 362 40.52 105.44 57.28
C GLU A 362 40.89 104.78 55.92
N LYS A 363 40.07 103.93 55.25
CA LYS A 363 38.62 103.68 55.36
C LYS A 363 38.16 102.35 54.67
N ARG A 364 37.38 101.50 55.38
CA ARG A 364 36.25 100.60 54.89
C ARG A 364 36.52 99.39 53.94
N GLU A 365 36.09 98.14 54.28
CA GLU A 365 34.76 97.43 54.11
C GLU A 365 34.51 96.93 52.64
N LYS A 366 33.90 95.76 52.26
CA LYS A 366 33.27 94.56 52.93
C LYS A 366 32.93 93.42 51.89
N GLU A 367 32.93 92.12 52.29
CA GLU A 367 31.98 90.99 51.92
C GLU A 367 31.81 90.51 50.43
N ASP A 368 31.28 89.31 50.01
CA ASP A 368 30.97 87.98 50.63
C ASP A 368 30.84 86.79 49.60
N GLU A 369 30.07 85.70 49.88
CA GLU A 369 30.23 84.31 49.37
C GLU A 369 29.08 83.68 48.51
N LYS A 370 29.44 82.68 47.66
CA LYS A 370 28.75 81.39 47.27
C LYS A 370 27.41 81.26 46.50
N THR A 371 27.43 80.28 45.58
CA THR A 371 26.35 79.50 44.88
C THR A 371 26.98 78.17 44.32
N SER A 372 26.33 77.11 43.80
CA SER A 372 24.96 76.50 43.87
C SER A 372 24.94 75.09 43.19
N GLU A 373 24.12 74.15 43.69
CA GLU A 373 23.28 73.11 42.97
C GLU A 373 23.92 72.10 41.95
N VAL A 374 23.83 70.74 42.09
CA VAL A 374 22.76 69.71 41.85
C VAL A 374 22.21 69.62 40.40
N ASP A 375 21.78 68.48 39.81
CA ASP A 375 21.87 67.01 40.07
C ASP A 375 21.59 66.23 38.76
N GLU A 376 21.88 64.91 38.65
CA GLU A 376 21.44 64.05 37.51
C GLU A 376 21.49 62.54 37.84
N PRO A 377 20.37 61.79 37.67
CA PRO A 377 20.44 60.33 37.51
C PRO A 377 19.45 59.74 36.47
N PHE A 378 19.98 59.30 35.32
CA PHE A 378 19.26 58.47 34.34
C PHE A 378 18.79 57.11 34.90
N LYS A 379 17.54 56.70 34.58
CA LYS A 379 17.03 55.34 34.83
C LYS A 379 15.91 54.95 33.86
N GLY A 380 16.02 53.76 33.26
CA GLY A 380 14.93 53.06 32.58
C GLY A 380 15.16 52.78 31.09
N LEU A 381 15.28 51.50 30.74
CA LEU A 381 15.16 50.99 29.36
C LEU A 381 14.96 49.47 29.41
N GLU A 382 13.71 49.02 29.22
CA GLU A 382 13.33 47.59 29.12
C GLU A 382 11.95 47.49 28.43
N ASN A 383 11.77 46.47 27.58
CA ASN A 383 10.68 46.32 26.57
C ASN A 383 10.76 47.38 25.43
N ASP A 384 10.58 47.07 24.15
CA ASP A 384 9.88 45.94 23.51
C ASP A 384 10.74 45.09 22.55
N LEU A 385 10.41 43.80 22.45
CA LEU A 385 10.84 42.87 21.39
C LEU A 385 9.96 41.59 21.39
N GLY A 386 8.63 41.76 21.50
CA GLY A 386 7.68 40.72 21.94
C GLY A 386 6.66 40.18 20.92
N ASP A 387 6.74 40.57 19.65
CA ASP A 387 5.80 40.14 18.60
C ASP A 387 6.47 39.92 17.23
N ILE A 388 5.69 39.42 16.26
CA ILE A 388 6.09 39.01 14.89
C ILE A 388 6.77 37.63 14.81
N THR A 389 6.02 36.56 15.12
CA THR A 389 6.06 35.33 14.31
C THR A 389 4.65 35.10 13.76
N ALA A 390 4.52 34.78 12.47
CA ALA A 390 3.21 34.75 11.79
C ALA A 390 2.31 33.59 12.25
N LEU A 391 2.93 32.54 12.82
CA LEU A 391 2.29 31.28 13.19
C LEU A 391 1.96 31.15 14.68
N LYS A 392 2.31 32.17 15.49
CA LYS A 392 2.03 32.26 16.94
C LYS A 392 0.57 31.95 17.26
N GLY A 393 0.33 30.78 17.88
CA GLY A 393 -1.00 30.33 18.28
C GLY A 393 -1.89 29.75 17.17
N LYS A 394 -1.38 29.58 15.94
CA LYS A 394 -2.07 28.76 14.91
C LYS A 394 -2.05 27.29 15.31
N LYS A 395 -3.11 26.55 15.04
CA LYS A 395 -3.15 25.09 15.22
C LYS A 395 -3.08 24.39 13.87
N ILE A 396 -2.01 23.64 13.65
CA ILE A 396 -1.73 22.98 12.37
C ILE A 396 -1.75 21.47 12.59
N VAL A 397 -2.53 20.75 11.78
CA VAL A 397 -2.50 19.29 11.77
C VAL A 397 -1.75 18.80 10.54
N ILE A 398 -0.70 18.02 10.78
CA ILE A 398 0.09 17.34 9.77
C ILE A 398 -0.31 15.86 9.76
N ASP A 399 -0.55 15.32 8.58
CA ASP A 399 -0.90 13.91 8.37
C ASP A 399 0.19 13.24 7.53
N PRO A 400 1.14 12.50 8.15
CA PRO A 400 2.12 11.73 7.41
C PRO A 400 1.41 10.52 6.78
N GLY A 401 1.33 10.49 5.44
CA GLY A 401 0.64 9.46 4.68
C GLY A 401 1.08 8.03 5.05
N HIS A 402 0.16 7.07 4.93
CA HIS A 402 0.41 5.64 5.21
C HIS A 402 0.90 5.38 6.66
N GLY A 403 1.44 4.21 6.98
CA GLY A 403 1.98 3.88 8.31
C GLY A 403 1.49 2.55 8.90
N GLY A 404 2.34 1.90 9.70
CA GLY A 404 2.11 0.56 10.22
C GLY A 404 2.21 -0.47 9.09
N ASN A 405 1.14 -1.25 8.89
CA ASN A 405 1.09 -2.25 7.81
C ASN A 405 1.03 -1.63 6.41
N ASP A 406 0.55 -0.39 6.29
CA ASP A 406 0.52 0.33 5.02
C ASP A 406 1.88 1.01 4.78
N ALA A 407 2.61 0.55 3.76
CA ALA A 407 3.91 1.11 3.39
C ALA A 407 3.80 2.38 2.51
N GLY A 408 2.63 2.64 1.92
CA GLY A 408 2.51 3.47 0.73
C GLY A 408 3.27 2.89 -0.46
N ALA A 409 3.69 3.75 -1.37
CA ALA A 409 4.56 3.38 -2.47
C ALA A 409 5.97 2.97 -2.00
N ILE A 410 6.63 2.12 -2.78
CA ILE A 410 8.00 1.64 -2.52
C ILE A 410 8.88 2.00 -3.73
N GLY A 411 9.94 2.76 -3.48
CA GLY A 411 10.89 3.20 -4.49
C GLY A 411 11.85 2.10 -4.99
N PRO A 412 12.55 2.33 -6.11
CA PRO A 412 13.40 1.32 -6.75
C PRO A 412 14.65 0.91 -5.95
N THR A 413 14.96 1.54 -4.81
CA THR A 413 15.98 1.08 -3.84
C THR A 413 15.38 0.50 -2.56
N GLY A 414 14.05 0.44 -2.43
CA GLY A 414 13.34 -0.09 -1.26
C GLY A 414 12.93 0.96 -0.23
N VAL A 415 13.11 2.25 -0.51
CA VAL A 415 12.59 3.33 0.35
C VAL A 415 11.06 3.29 0.33
N MET A 416 10.43 3.27 1.51
CA MET A 416 8.97 3.29 1.66
C MET A 416 8.46 4.71 1.86
N GLU A 417 7.36 5.05 1.21
CA GLU A 417 6.68 6.35 1.32
C GLU A 417 6.32 6.68 2.78
N LYS A 418 5.82 5.71 3.55
CA LYS A 418 5.52 5.90 4.98
C LYS A 418 6.70 6.38 5.83
N THR A 419 7.94 6.15 5.37
CA THR A 419 9.18 6.56 6.03
C THR A 419 9.57 7.99 5.63
N VAL A 420 9.50 8.30 4.33
CA VAL A 420 9.75 9.65 3.79
C VAL A 420 8.78 10.67 4.37
N THR A 421 7.48 10.36 4.32
CA THR A 421 6.40 11.22 4.82
C THR A 421 6.54 11.51 6.31
N LEU A 422 6.91 10.50 7.12
CA LEU A 422 7.18 10.66 8.55
C LEU A 422 8.43 11.50 8.81
N LYS A 423 9.56 11.25 8.12
CA LYS A 423 10.80 12.05 8.22
C LYS A 423 10.51 13.54 8.00
N VAL A 424 9.81 13.87 6.91
CA VAL A 424 9.45 15.26 6.54
C VAL A 424 8.47 15.86 7.55
N SER A 425 7.47 15.11 7.98
CA SER A 425 6.45 15.61 8.92
C SER A 425 7.03 15.91 10.31
N LEU A 426 8.01 15.14 10.78
CA LEU A 426 8.68 15.38 12.06
C LEU A 426 9.60 16.61 12.03
N GLU A 427 10.35 16.83 10.94
CA GLU A 427 11.17 18.05 10.77
C GLU A 427 10.27 19.29 10.57
N LEU A 428 9.17 19.16 9.81
CA LEU A 428 8.17 20.22 9.64
C LEU A 428 7.50 20.58 10.97
N LYS A 429 7.17 19.60 11.82
CA LYS A 429 6.69 19.85 13.18
C LYS A 429 7.71 20.67 13.98
N ARG A 430 8.98 20.27 13.99
CA ARG A 430 10.06 20.97 14.70
C ARG A 430 10.24 22.41 14.21
N LEU A 431 10.05 22.68 12.92
CA LEU A 431 10.11 24.04 12.35
C LEU A 431 8.90 24.88 12.76
N LEU A 432 7.68 24.38 12.57
CA LEU A 432 6.44 25.09 12.89
C LEU A 432 6.26 25.37 14.40
N GLU A 433 6.72 24.46 15.27
CA GLU A 433 6.72 24.68 16.73
C GLU A 433 7.73 25.76 17.15
N ALA A 434 8.84 25.94 16.42
CA ALA A 434 9.78 27.03 16.67
C ALA A 434 9.19 28.40 16.32
N GLU A 435 8.37 28.50 15.26
CA GLU A 435 7.62 29.70 14.90
C GLU A 435 6.36 29.94 15.78
N GLY A 436 6.15 29.11 16.80
CA GLY A 436 5.09 29.27 17.80
C GLY A 436 3.73 28.71 17.40
N ALA A 437 3.68 27.84 16.38
CA ALA A 437 2.46 27.10 16.04
C ALA A 437 2.25 25.93 17.03
N THR A 438 0.99 25.59 17.30
CA THR A 438 0.61 24.34 17.96
C THR A 438 0.47 23.25 16.90
N VAL A 439 1.45 22.35 16.80
CA VAL A 439 1.44 21.30 15.79
C VAL A 439 0.91 19.99 16.36
N ILE A 440 0.09 19.29 15.60
CA ILE A 440 -0.46 17.99 15.94
C ILE A 440 -0.24 17.04 14.75
N LEU A 441 0.37 15.89 15.01
CA LEU A 441 0.55 14.84 14.01
C LEU A 441 -0.58 13.81 14.10
N THR A 442 -1.03 13.25 12.97
CA THR A 442 -1.94 12.08 12.99
C THR A 442 -1.21 10.82 13.48
N ARG A 443 0.09 10.70 13.21
CA ARG A 443 1.01 9.69 13.78
C ARG A 443 2.40 10.28 14.01
N GLU A 444 3.04 9.90 15.12
CA GLU A 444 4.44 10.30 15.43
C GLU A 444 5.46 9.17 15.18
N GLY A 445 4.99 8.00 14.74
CA GLY A 445 5.81 6.82 14.46
C GLY A 445 5.32 6.02 13.25
N ASP A 446 5.86 4.83 13.06
CA ASP A 446 5.41 3.86 12.05
C ASP A 446 4.16 3.10 12.54
N THR A 447 3.04 3.82 12.64
CA THR A 447 1.79 3.33 13.22
C THR A 447 0.59 3.71 12.35
N THR A 448 -0.35 2.79 12.21
CA THR A 448 -1.73 3.06 11.76
C THR A 448 -2.41 4.03 12.75
N VAL A 449 -3.21 4.98 12.25
CA VAL A 449 -3.82 6.05 13.07
C VAL A 449 -5.10 5.60 13.78
N SER A 450 -5.85 4.69 13.17
CA SER A 450 -7.07 4.13 13.74
C SER A 450 -6.81 3.33 15.02
N GLU A 451 -7.65 3.51 16.04
CA GLU A 451 -7.66 2.71 17.28
C GLU A 451 -7.84 1.19 17.03
N LYS A 452 -8.31 0.80 15.84
CA LYS A 452 -8.41 -0.61 15.40
C LYS A 452 -7.08 -1.19 14.89
N GLY A 453 -6.04 -0.36 14.74
CA GLY A 453 -4.73 -0.73 14.20
C GLY A 453 -4.83 -1.44 12.85
N ALA A 454 -4.04 -2.49 12.66
CA ALA A 454 -4.01 -3.34 11.46
C ALA A 454 -5.33 -4.07 11.09
N LYS A 455 -6.44 -3.82 11.80
CA LYS A 455 -7.79 -4.30 11.49
C LYS A 455 -8.77 -3.20 11.05
N ALA A 456 -8.30 -1.96 10.93
CA ALA A 456 -9.05 -0.88 10.32
C ALA A 456 -9.25 -1.14 8.82
N SER A 457 -10.43 -0.83 8.30
CA SER A 457 -10.62 -0.62 6.86
C SER A 457 -10.14 0.78 6.45
N ASP A 458 -9.85 0.98 5.16
CA ASP A 458 -9.35 2.25 4.60
C ASP A 458 -10.18 3.47 5.05
N ILE A 459 -11.52 3.32 5.10
CA ILE A 459 -12.46 4.37 5.50
C ILE A 459 -12.33 4.71 7.00
N GLU A 460 -11.97 3.74 7.84
CA GLU A 460 -11.79 3.91 9.29
C GLU A 460 -10.41 4.47 9.63
N GLU A 461 -9.39 4.17 8.82
CA GLU A 461 -8.05 4.76 8.92
C GLU A 461 -8.02 6.21 8.41
N LEU A 462 -8.54 6.45 7.21
CA LEU A 462 -8.68 7.80 6.65
C LEU A 462 -9.68 8.63 7.46
N GLY A 463 -10.69 7.98 8.06
CA GLY A 463 -11.59 8.57 9.04
C GLY A 463 -10.87 9.04 10.31
N ALA A 464 -10.03 8.18 10.91
CA ALA A 464 -9.27 8.53 12.11
C ALA A 464 -8.35 9.76 11.89
N ARG A 465 -7.74 9.87 10.71
CA ARG A 465 -6.92 11.03 10.31
C ARG A 465 -7.73 12.34 10.23
N CYS A 466 -8.93 12.31 9.64
CA CYS A 466 -9.85 13.45 9.67
C CYS A 466 -10.26 13.81 11.11
N ASP A 467 -10.56 12.79 11.92
CA ASP A 467 -11.00 12.96 13.30
C ASP A 467 -9.94 13.64 14.18
N VAL A 468 -8.64 13.32 14.01
CA VAL A 468 -7.55 14.06 14.68
C VAL A 468 -7.63 15.56 14.36
N ALA A 469 -7.90 15.93 13.11
CA ALA A 469 -7.98 17.34 12.71
C ALA A 469 -9.25 18.04 13.22
N ASN A 470 -10.40 17.40 13.03
CA ASN A 470 -11.72 17.95 13.33
C ASN A 470 -11.94 18.07 14.85
N ARG A 471 -11.62 17.02 15.62
CA ARG A 471 -11.73 17.03 17.10
C ARG A 471 -10.85 18.13 17.71
N ASN A 472 -9.66 18.37 17.16
CA ASN A 472 -8.74 19.40 17.64
C ASN A 472 -9.08 20.82 17.16
N LYS A 473 -9.95 20.98 16.15
CA LYS A 473 -10.28 22.27 15.51
C LYS A 473 -9.02 22.99 15.00
N ALA A 474 -8.28 22.33 14.11
CA ALA A 474 -7.13 22.94 13.45
C ALA A 474 -7.53 24.11 12.54
N ASP A 475 -6.63 25.09 12.38
CA ASP A 475 -6.77 26.20 11.42
C ASP A 475 -6.56 25.72 9.98
N ILE A 476 -5.68 24.72 9.78
CA ILE A 476 -5.39 24.06 8.50
C ILE A 476 -5.02 22.58 8.71
N PHE A 477 -5.21 21.77 7.66
CA PHE A 477 -4.80 20.36 7.59
C PHE A 477 -3.89 20.11 6.38
N ILE A 478 -2.81 19.37 6.59
CA ILE A 478 -1.78 19.10 5.58
C ILE A 478 -1.43 17.62 5.58
N SER A 479 -1.87 16.89 4.56
CA SER A 479 -1.44 15.50 4.33
C SER A 479 -0.22 15.46 3.41
N ILE A 480 0.78 14.65 3.76
CA ILE A 480 2.10 14.61 3.10
C ILE A 480 2.32 13.20 2.56
N HIS A 481 2.57 13.10 1.25
CA HIS A 481 2.68 11.88 0.45
C HIS A 481 3.84 11.97 -0.57
N ALA A 482 4.16 10.85 -1.24
CA ALA A 482 5.14 10.79 -2.31
C ALA A 482 4.72 9.83 -3.43
N ASP A 483 3.99 10.38 -4.41
CA ASP A 483 3.46 9.80 -5.65
C ASP A 483 4.32 8.68 -6.28
N ALA A 484 3.67 7.78 -7.00
CA ALA A 484 4.33 6.69 -7.70
C ALA A 484 3.62 6.33 -9.01
N PHE A 485 4.42 6.09 -10.05
CA PHE A 485 3.88 5.75 -11.36
C PHE A 485 4.64 4.59 -12.00
N THR A 486 3.94 3.84 -12.86
CA THR A 486 4.49 2.68 -13.58
C THR A 486 5.57 3.03 -14.61
N ARG A 487 5.80 4.33 -14.87
CA ARG A 487 6.94 4.85 -15.63
C ARG A 487 7.88 5.58 -14.67
N PRO A 488 9.13 5.11 -14.48
CA PRO A 488 10.08 5.74 -13.55
C PRO A 488 10.52 7.15 -14.00
N GLU A 489 10.29 7.55 -15.25
CA GLU A 489 10.52 8.94 -15.71
C GLU A 489 9.48 9.95 -15.19
N ALA A 490 8.36 9.50 -14.60
CA ALA A 490 7.39 10.40 -13.97
C ALA A 490 8.02 11.04 -12.73
N ARG A 491 7.96 12.37 -12.63
CA ARG A 491 8.59 13.15 -11.57
C ARG A 491 7.89 14.49 -11.35
N GLY A 492 8.20 15.16 -10.24
CA GLY A 492 7.76 16.51 -9.89
C GLY A 492 6.72 16.60 -8.76
N THR A 493 6.65 17.76 -8.11
CA THR A 493 5.77 18.05 -6.96
C THR A 493 4.35 18.39 -7.41
N THR A 494 3.34 17.82 -6.73
CA THR A 494 1.91 18.11 -6.93
C THR A 494 1.28 18.57 -5.60
N SER A 495 0.18 19.34 -5.65
CA SER A 495 -0.65 19.55 -4.46
C SER A 495 -2.13 19.55 -4.81
N TYR A 496 -2.94 19.02 -3.91
CA TYR A 496 -4.33 18.63 -4.15
C TYR A 496 -5.29 19.25 -3.14
N TYR A 497 -6.40 19.79 -3.63
CA TYR A 497 -7.43 20.45 -2.81
C TYR A 497 -8.83 19.94 -3.15
N TYR A 498 -9.77 20.02 -2.20
CA TYR A 498 -11.17 19.64 -2.43
C TYR A 498 -11.96 20.79 -3.08
N SER A 499 -12.17 20.71 -4.40
CA SER A 499 -12.73 21.81 -5.21
C SER A 499 -14.21 22.14 -4.97
N LYS A 500 -14.94 21.33 -4.19
CA LYS A 500 -16.30 21.65 -3.74
C LYS A 500 -16.34 22.40 -2.41
N SER A 501 -15.19 22.71 -1.80
CA SER A 501 -15.12 23.65 -0.67
C SER A 501 -15.42 25.07 -1.17
N THR A 502 -16.58 25.61 -0.76
CA THR A 502 -17.08 26.93 -1.18
C THR A 502 -16.19 28.11 -0.78
N SER A 503 -15.21 27.89 0.12
CA SER A 503 -14.35 28.97 0.64
C SER A 503 -13.10 29.26 -0.19
N GLY A 504 -12.72 28.40 -1.15
CA GLY A 504 -11.48 28.53 -1.93
C GLY A 504 -10.16 28.39 -1.13
N ARG A 505 -10.20 28.47 0.21
CA ARG A 505 -9.03 28.51 1.10
C ARG A 505 -8.10 27.31 0.96
N GLY A 506 -8.64 26.11 0.75
CA GLY A 506 -7.82 24.90 0.49
C GLY A 506 -7.00 25.00 -0.79
N GLN A 507 -7.50 25.72 -1.81
CA GLN A 507 -6.72 26.02 -3.01
C GLN A 507 -5.61 27.03 -2.72
N LYS A 508 -5.86 28.15 -2.00
CA LYS A 508 -4.79 29.09 -1.60
C LYS A 508 -3.68 28.34 -0.84
N LEU A 509 -4.05 27.49 0.12
CA LEU A 509 -3.10 26.68 0.90
C LEU A 509 -2.23 25.78 0.01
N ALA A 510 -2.86 25.02 -0.88
CA ALA A 510 -2.16 24.15 -1.82
C ALA A 510 -1.26 24.93 -2.81
N ASP A 511 -1.70 26.09 -3.28
CA ASP A 511 -0.93 26.95 -4.18
C ASP A 511 0.28 27.64 -3.50
N CYS A 512 0.16 28.06 -2.23
CA CYS A 512 1.29 28.59 -1.47
C CYS A 512 2.32 27.51 -1.15
N ILE A 513 1.91 26.35 -0.64
CA ILE A 513 2.83 25.27 -0.30
C ILE A 513 3.53 24.69 -1.52
N ARG A 514 2.80 24.38 -2.61
CA ARG A 514 3.43 23.85 -3.84
C ARG A 514 4.52 24.77 -4.39
N ARG A 515 4.32 26.09 -4.32
CA ARG A 515 5.26 27.06 -4.91
C ARG A 515 6.62 27.02 -4.20
N ASN A 516 6.62 27.18 -2.88
CA ASN A 516 7.85 27.21 -2.09
C ASN A 516 8.49 25.81 -1.99
N LEU A 517 7.69 24.75 -1.96
CA LEU A 517 8.20 23.37 -2.01
C LEU A 517 8.94 23.05 -3.32
N VAL A 518 8.43 23.52 -4.46
CA VAL A 518 9.11 23.43 -5.77
C VAL A 518 10.41 24.23 -5.79
N GLU A 519 10.44 25.40 -5.15
CA GLU A 519 11.64 26.25 -5.07
C GLU A 519 12.74 25.63 -4.20
N GLN A 520 12.38 25.09 -3.02
CA GLN A 520 13.32 24.46 -2.09
C GLN A 520 13.84 23.10 -2.59
N LEU A 521 13.00 22.27 -3.23
CA LEU A 521 13.41 20.96 -3.75
C LEU A 521 14.02 21.01 -5.15
N GLY A 522 13.71 22.02 -5.96
CA GLY A 522 14.12 22.11 -7.36
C GLY A 522 13.40 21.11 -8.30
N THR A 523 12.33 20.48 -7.82
CA THR A 523 11.51 19.48 -8.54
C THR A 523 10.57 20.16 -9.55
N PRO A 524 10.22 19.52 -10.68
CA PRO A 524 9.26 20.10 -11.63
C PRO A 524 7.86 20.33 -11.01
N SER A 525 7.29 21.52 -11.15
CA SER A 525 5.91 21.79 -10.71
C SER A 525 4.89 21.08 -11.60
N ARG A 526 4.02 20.25 -11.00
CA ARG A 526 2.87 19.59 -11.65
C ARG A 526 1.53 20.31 -11.43
N GLY A 527 1.59 21.50 -10.82
CA GLY A 527 0.43 22.35 -10.57
C GLY A 527 -0.45 21.91 -9.39
N THR A 528 -1.44 22.76 -9.08
CA THR A 528 -2.42 22.54 -8.01
C THR A 528 -3.69 21.95 -8.59
N GLN A 529 -4.12 20.79 -8.12
CA GLN A 529 -5.13 19.98 -8.79
C GLN A 529 -6.35 19.68 -7.90
N PRO A 530 -7.58 19.67 -8.46
CA PRO A 530 -8.78 19.33 -7.71
C PRO A 530 -8.87 17.81 -7.48
N CYS A 531 -9.07 17.37 -6.24
CA CYS A 531 -9.18 15.95 -5.88
C CYS A 531 -10.54 15.61 -5.23
N ASN A 532 -10.76 14.31 -4.95
CA ASN A 532 -11.81 13.82 -4.06
C ASN A 532 -11.23 12.93 -2.94
N PHE A 533 -9.94 13.10 -2.61
CA PHE A 533 -9.24 12.29 -1.61
C PHE A 533 -9.88 12.45 -0.22
N TYR A 534 -9.95 11.35 0.53
CA TYR A 534 -10.79 11.26 1.73
C TYR A 534 -10.41 12.30 2.79
N VAL A 535 -9.11 12.43 3.10
CA VAL A 535 -8.64 13.35 4.14
C VAL A 535 -8.84 14.82 3.79
N VAL A 536 -8.65 15.21 2.52
CA VAL A 536 -8.85 16.58 2.03
C VAL A 536 -10.35 16.94 1.91
N LYS A 537 -11.23 15.93 1.80
CA LYS A 537 -12.67 16.09 1.62
C LYS A 537 -13.44 16.15 2.94
N ASN A 538 -13.07 15.36 3.94
CA ASN A 538 -13.84 15.15 5.17
C ASN A 538 -13.23 15.84 6.41
N THR A 539 -12.36 16.83 6.19
CA THR A 539 -11.83 17.74 7.21
C THR A 539 -12.57 19.09 7.19
N ASP A 540 -12.84 19.66 8.36
CA ASP A 540 -13.68 20.86 8.52
C ASP A 540 -12.96 22.17 8.16
N MET A 541 -11.63 22.16 8.15
CA MET A 541 -10.76 23.31 7.91
C MET A 541 -10.14 23.28 6.49
N PRO A 542 -9.50 24.37 6.02
CA PRO A 542 -8.75 24.35 4.77
C PRO A 542 -7.70 23.25 4.76
N ALA A 543 -7.83 22.34 3.79
CA ALA A 543 -7.04 21.13 3.70
C ALA A 543 -6.30 21.05 2.35
N THR A 544 -5.11 20.46 2.39
CA THR A 544 -4.33 20.07 1.20
C THR A 544 -3.74 18.66 1.39
N LEU A 545 -3.51 17.95 0.28
CA LEU A 545 -2.61 16.80 0.22
C LEU A 545 -1.47 17.13 -0.75
N ILE A 546 -0.23 16.86 -0.35
CA ILE A 546 0.98 17.24 -1.07
C ILE A 546 1.73 16.00 -1.51
N GLU A 547 2.04 15.91 -2.80
CA GLU A 547 3.00 14.97 -3.34
C GLU A 547 4.35 15.66 -3.42
N LEU A 548 5.30 15.28 -2.56
CA LEU A 548 6.63 15.89 -2.50
C LEU A 548 7.40 15.72 -3.83
N GLY A 549 7.21 14.58 -4.48
CA GLY A 549 7.86 14.12 -5.69
C GLY A 549 7.54 12.63 -5.88
N PHE A 550 8.12 12.00 -6.90
CA PHE A 550 7.81 10.60 -7.22
C PHE A 550 8.81 9.64 -6.57
N ILE A 551 8.38 8.85 -5.58
CA ILE A 551 9.25 7.83 -4.97
C ILE A 551 9.58 6.69 -5.96
N SER A 552 8.78 6.51 -7.01
CA SER A 552 9.10 5.62 -8.15
C SER A 552 10.23 6.14 -9.04
N ASN A 553 10.62 7.41 -8.93
CA ASN A 553 11.72 8.01 -9.69
C ASN A 553 13.01 7.97 -8.88
N LYS A 554 14.06 7.38 -9.44
CA LYS A 554 15.35 7.16 -8.73
C LYS A 554 16.09 8.46 -8.32
N GLU A 555 15.83 9.59 -8.98
CA GLU A 555 16.42 10.88 -8.60
C GLU A 555 15.64 11.51 -7.43
N GLU A 556 14.31 11.49 -7.50
CA GLU A 556 13.44 12.04 -6.44
C GLU A 556 13.37 11.13 -5.21
N GLU A 557 13.39 9.79 -5.34
CA GLU A 557 13.58 8.84 -4.23
C GLU A 557 14.84 9.18 -3.41
N LYS A 558 15.97 9.34 -4.10
CA LYS A 558 17.26 9.68 -3.47
C LYS A 558 17.23 11.05 -2.81
N LEU A 559 16.56 12.04 -3.42
CA LEU A 559 16.38 13.36 -2.83
C LEU A 559 15.55 13.24 -1.53
N LEU A 560 14.37 12.64 -1.61
CA LEU A 560 13.37 12.59 -0.54
C LEU A 560 13.77 11.72 0.65
N ASP A 561 14.59 10.68 0.47
CA ASP A 561 15.12 9.90 1.59
C ASP A 561 16.31 10.60 2.30
N SER A 562 17.02 11.48 1.58
CA SER A 562 18.21 12.17 2.09
C SER A 562 17.87 13.22 3.15
N LYS A 563 18.79 13.43 4.10
CA LYS A 563 18.64 14.48 5.12
C LYS A 563 18.42 15.87 4.50
N GLU A 564 19.14 16.21 3.44
CA GLU A 564 19.03 17.53 2.79
C GLU A 564 17.66 17.71 2.14
N GLY A 565 17.15 16.71 1.42
CA GLY A 565 15.81 16.76 0.81
C GLY A 565 14.68 16.76 1.85
N VAL A 566 14.84 16.03 2.95
CA VAL A 566 13.90 16.09 4.10
C VAL A 566 13.82 17.51 4.67
N GLN A 567 14.97 18.16 4.88
CA GLN A 567 15.02 19.52 5.42
C GLN A 567 14.47 20.55 4.42
N LYS A 568 14.78 20.42 3.13
CA LYS A 568 14.21 21.25 2.05
C LYS A 568 12.69 21.08 1.90
N ALA A 569 12.19 19.85 1.99
CA ALA A 569 10.76 19.57 1.94
C ALA A 569 10.03 20.20 3.14
N ALA A 570 10.58 20.05 4.35
CA ALA A 570 10.02 20.65 5.55
C ALA A 570 10.04 22.19 5.48
N GLN A 571 11.16 22.80 5.04
CA GLN A 571 11.26 24.25 4.88
C GLN A 571 10.27 24.78 3.84
N GLY A 572 10.20 24.17 2.64
CA GLY A 572 9.28 24.63 1.59
C GLY A 572 7.79 24.48 1.94
N ILE A 573 7.46 23.61 2.89
CA ILE A 573 6.11 23.55 3.48
C ILE A 573 5.91 24.63 4.55
N LEU A 574 6.91 24.90 5.42
CA LEU A 574 6.88 26.03 6.35
C LEU A 574 6.67 27.36 5.61
N ASP A 575 7.54 27.69 4.66
CA ASP A 575 7.50 28.91 3.85
C ASP A 575 6.10 29.11 3.22
N GLY A 576 5.50 28.03 2.72
CA GLY A 576 4.17 28.01 2.12
C GLY A 576 2.98 28.08 3.10
N ILE A 577 3.19 27.77 4.37
CA ILE A 577 2.22 27.98 5.45
C ILE A 577 2.26 29.44 5.91
N GLU A 578 3.44 30.05 5.97
CA GLU A 578 3.60 31.48 6.28
C GLU A 578 2.94 32.35 5.20
N ASP A 579 3.23 32.09 3.93
CA ASP A 579 2.53 32.66 2.76
C ASP A 579 1.00 32.45 2.74
N TYR A 580 0.51 31.46 3.47
CA TYR A 580 -0.93 31.22 3.60
C TYR A 580 -1.56 32.11 4.68
N PHE A 581 -0.88 32.33 5.80
CA PHE A 581 -1.38 33.08 6.95
C PHE A 581 -1.03 34.58 6.97
N GLY A 582 0.03 35.00 6.27
CA GLY A 582 0.38 36.39 5.98
C GLY A 582 -0.47 37.01 4.87
#